data_AF-A0A847F1I9-F1
#
_entry.id   AF-A0A847F1I9-F1
#
_cell.length_a   1.000
_cell.length_b   1.000
_cell.length_c   1.000
_cell.angle_alpha   90.00
_cell.angle_beta   90.00
_cell.angle_gamma   90.00
#
_symmetry.space_group_name_H-M   'P 1'
#
loop_
_entity.id
_entity.type
_entity.pdbx_description
1 polymer ?
#
loop_
_entity_poly.entity_id
_entity_poly.type
_entity_poly.pdbx_seq_one_letter_code
_entity_poly.pdbx_strand_id
1 'polypeptide(L)'
;MGGRVLKSHKTGLWPLLSSYGGSFTVVGAFALAGWLLQLTVGAVPDGLLRFPVNAFVLGFIVVVCLGLPVLSWHRAFSWLSGLPLSMATMSGMAVLALILGLVPQVPVGAEGYSALGFDSLLRAWPFVLLYLLMTVNLTAVLVRRLRAFKWASYAFYLNHLGLWLMLVAAGFGAADKERYVMPVTEGTTEWRVYDKNDDLLELPLAITLIDFRMETYPAQFGMPPEPKFFESEVVVYTRDEQRLERFVSVNAPIRVGAWMIYQYGYEADKGKDATWSSFELVYDRWAPGTYLGLVLCVLGALCLLWQGSKTAKSRRHESVE
;
A
#
# COMPACT_ATOMS: atom_id res chain seq x y z
N MET A 1 -30.70 -29.80 -45.16
CA MET A 1 -30.89 -30.33 -43.79
C MET A 1 -30.16 -29.41 -42.82
N GLY A 2 -30.88 -28.46 -42.23
CA GLY A 2 -30.31 -27.49 -41.28
C GLY A 2 -30.14 -28.12 -39.91
N GLY A 3 -28.89 -28.39 -39.52
CA GLY A 3 -28.54 -28.83 -38.17
C GLY A 3 -28.86 -27.74 -37.16
N ARG A 4 -29.94 -27.94 -36.40
CA ARG A 4 -30.34 -27.08 -35.29
C ARG A 4 -29.31 -27.27 -34.17
N VAL A 5 -28.34 -26.37 -34.07
CA VAL A 5 -27.40 -26.31 -32.94
C VAL A 5 -28.23 -25.98 -31.70
N LEU A 6 -28.55 -27.01 -30.92
CA LEU A 6 -29.14 -26.84 -29.59
C LEU A 6 -28.11 -26.13 -28.72
N LYS A 7 -28.27 -24.81 -28.54
CA LYS A 7 -27.61 -24.08 -27.46
C LYS A 7 -28.11 -24.67 -26.16
N SER A 8 -27.32 -25.56 -25.57
CA SER A 8 -27.51 -26.00 -24.19
C SER A 8 -27.48 -24.75 -23.30
N HIS A 9 -28.64 -24.37 -22.77
CA HIS A 9 -28.71 -23.43 -21.67
C HIS A 9 -27.97 -24.07 -20.49
N LYS A 10 -26.74 -23.63 -20.23
CA LYS A 10 -25.98 -24.01 -19.04
C LYS A 10 -26.64 -23.35 -17.82
N THR A 11 -27.76 -23.90 -17.37
CA THR A 11 -28.41 -23.51 -16.12
C THR A 11 -27.59 -24.03 -14.95
N GLY A 12 -26.73 -23.17 -14.40
CA GLY A 12 -25.92 -23.47 -13.24
C GLY A 12 -25.32 -22.20 -12.63
N LEU A 13 -25.14 -22.21 -11.31
CA LEU A 13 -24.59 -21.08 -10.56
C LEU A 13 -23.19 -20.68 -11.05
N TRP A 14 -22.31 -21.66 -11.30
CA TRP A 14 -20.91 -21.40 -11.66
C TRP A 14 -20.74 -20.70 -13.03
N PRO A 15 -21.40 -21.13 -14.13
CA PRO A 15 -21.39 -20.37 -15.38
C PRO A 15 -21.90 -18.94 -15.26
N LEU A 16 -22.94 -18.72 -14.45
CA LEU A 16 -23.49 -17.38 -14.19
C LEU A 16 -22.47 -16.50 -13.45
N LEU A 17 -21.91 -16.98 -12.34
CA LEU A 17 -20.92 -16.26 -11.54
C LEU A 17 -19.62 -15.99 -12.32
N SER A 18 -19.23 -16.92 -13.20
CA SER A 18 -18.03 -16.79 -14.03
C SER A 18 -18.22 -15.89 -15.25
N SER A 19 -19.44 -15.42 -15.52
CA SER A 19 -19.66 -14.40 -16.54
C SER A 19 -19.17 -13.03 -16.06
N TYR A 20 -18.87 -12.12 -17.01
CA TYR A 20 -18.54 -10.73 -16.67
C TYR A 20 -19.66 -10.08 -15.86
N GLY A 21 -20.91 -10.14 -16.33
CA GLY A 21 -22.05 -9.58 -15.61
C GLY A 21 -22.21 -10.15 -14.20
N GLY A 22 -22.04 -11.46 -14.04
CA GLY A 22 -22.07 -12.11 -12.72
C GLY A 22 -20.96 -11.64 -11.79
N SER A 23 -19.72 -11.52 -12.30
CA SER A 23 -18.58 -11.03 -11.51
C SER A 23 -18.75 -9.58 -11.06
N PHE A 24 -19.22 -8.69 -11.93
CA PHE A 24 -19.55 -7.30 -11.56
C PHE A 24 -20.69 -7.23 -10.54
N THR A 25 -21.70 -8.10 -10.67
CA THR A 25 -22.79 -8.19 -9.69
C THR A 25 -22.27 -8.61 -8.31
N VAL A 26 -21.36 -9.59 -8.24
CA VAL A 26 -20.73 -10.01 -6.98
C VAL A 26 -19.93 -8.88 -6.35
N VAL A 27 -19.08 -8.20 -7.13
CA VAL A 27 -18.28 -7.07 -6.62
C VAL A 27 -19.18 -5.91 -6.16
N GLY A 28 -20.23 -5.59 -6.91
CA GLY A 28 -21.24 -4.61 -6.50
C GLY A 28 -21.94 -5.01 -5.20
N ALA A 29 -22.28 -6.28 -5.02
CA ALA A 29 -22.86 -6.78 -3.78
C ALA A 29 -21.89 -6.66 -2.58
N PHE A 30 -20.60 -6.93 -2.77
CA PHE A 30 -19.58 -6.71 -1.73
C PHE A 30 -19.45 -5.22 -1.37
N ALA A 31 -19.46 -4.32 -2.36
CA ALA A 31 -19.42 -2.89 -2.13
C ALA A 31 -20.65 -2.40 -1.34
N LEU A 32 -21.86 -2.85 -1.76
CA LEU A 32 -23.11 -2.54 -1.08
C LEU A 32 -23.13 -3.09 0.35
N ALA A 33 -22.69 -4.33 0.56
CA ALA A 33 -22.54 -4.91 1.90
C ALA A 33 -21.58 -4.09 2.76
N GLY A 34 -20.50 -3.59 2.18
CA GLY A 34 -19.56 -2.68 2.84
C GLY A 34 -20.22 -1.38 3.26
N TRP A 35 -20.99 -0.71 2.40
CA TRP A 35 -21.72 0.50 2.80
C TRP A 35 -22.81 0.23 3.84
N LEU A 36 -23.53 -0.88 3.75
CA LEU A 36 -24.48 -1.27 4.78
C LEU A 36 -23.79 -1.47 6.14
N LEU A 37 -22.62 -2.10 6.14
CA LEU A 37 -21.81 -2.27 7.35
C LEU A 37 -21.30 -0.91 7.87
N GLN A 38 -20.86 -0.02 6.98
CA GLN A 38 -20.47 1.34 7.31
C GLN A 38 -21.60 2.13 7.98
N LEU A 39 -22.83 2.03 7.48
CA LEU A 39 -23.98 2.74 8.02
C LEU A 39 -24.49 2.16 9.35
N THR A 40 -24.22 0.88 9.61
CA THR A 40 -24.72 0.18 10.81
C THR A 40 -23.72 0.14 11.95
N VAL A 41 -22.43 -0.03 11.65
CA VAL A 41 -21.35 -0.18 12.64
C VAL A 41 -20.43 1.04 12.68
N GLY A 42 -20.45 1.90 11.66
CA GLY A 42 -19.50 3.00 11.50
C GLY A 42 -18.21 2.58 10.81
N ALA A 43 -17.17 3.41 10.91
CA ALA A 43 -15.87 3.12 10.30
C ALA A 43 -15.19 1.91 10.95
N VAL A 44 -14.26 1.30 10.20
CA VAL A 44 -13.43 0.20 10.69
C VAL A 44 -12.65 0.68 11.93
N PRO A 45 -12.73 -0.03 13.07
CA PRO A 45 -12.01 0.33 14.28
C PRO A 45 -10.50 0.46 14.03
N ASP A 46 -9.90 1.52 14.58
CA ASP A 46 -8.45 1.71 14.54
C ASP A 46 -7.76 0.49 15.17
N GLY A 47 -6.85 -0.13 14.44
CA GLY A 47 -6.12 -1.30 14.90
C GLY A 47 -6.81 -2.65 14.73
N LEU A 48 -8.01 -2.75 14.13
CA LEU A 48 -8.69 -4.03 13.88
C LEU A 48 -7.80 -5.05 13.14
N LEU A 49 -7.00 -4.58 12.19
CA LEU A 49 -6.08 -5.37 11.38
C LEU A 49 -4.61 -5.24 11.83
N ARG A 50 -4.32 -4.71 13.03
CA ARG A 50 -2.95 -4.72 13.55
C ARG A 50 -2.44 -6.14 13.76
N PHE A 51 -1.13 -6.29 13.74
CA PHE A 51 -0.46 -7.52 14.14
C PHE A 51 -0.95 -7.95 15.54
N PRO A 52 -1.33 -9.23 15.75
CA PRO A 52 -1.15 -10.38 14.85
C PRO A 52 -2.32 -10.68 13.90
N VAL A 53 -3.41 -9.90 13.93
CA VAL A 53 -4.65 -10.19 13.20
C VAL A 53 -4.43 -10.18 11.69
N ASN A 54 -3.71 -9.18 11.15
CA ASN A 54 -3.35 -9.15 9.72
C ASN A 54 -2.62 -10.42 9.26
N ALA A 55 -1.67 -10.91 10.04
CA ALA A 55 -0.89 -12.10 9.74
C ALA A 55 -1.78 -13.35 9.70
N PHE A 56 -2.73 -13.49 10.64
CA PHE A 56 -3.70 -14.58 10.62
C PHE A 56 -4.65 -14.51 9.43
N VAL A 57 -5.18 -13.33 9.11
CA VAL A 57 -6.07 -13.15 7.95
C VAL A 57 -5.33 -13.48 6.65
N LEU A 58 -4.11 -12.96 6.48
CA LEU A 58 -3.28 -13.24 5.30
C LEU A 58 -2.93 -14.74 5.20
N GLY A 59 -2.49 -15.35 6.30
CA GLY A 59 -2.17 -16.77 6.37
C GLY A 59 -3.38 -17.63 6.00
N PHE A 60 -4.56 -17.28 6.51
CA PHE A 60 -5.81 -17.95 6.16
C PHE A 60 -6.13 -17.83 4.66
N ILE A 61 -6.01 -16.64 4.08
CA ILE A 61 -6.22 -16.41 2.64
C ILE A 61 -5.30 -17.32 1.80
N VAL A 62 -4.01 -17.39 2.15
CA VAL A 62 -3.02 -18.20 1.44
C VAL A 62 -3.35 -19.69 1.55
N VAL A 63 -3.62 -20.19 2.77
CA VAL A 63 -3.96 -21.59 3.02
C VAL A 63 -5.22 -22.00 2.25
N VAL A 64 -6.28 -21.18 2.29
CA VAL A 64 -7.52 -21.44 1.55
C VAL A 64 -7.23 -21.50 0.04
N CYS A 65 -6.52 -20.52 -0.51
CA CYS A 65 -6.22 -20.49 -1.95
C CYS A 65 -5.38 -21.68 -2.41
N LEU A 66 -4.47 -22.19 -1.58
CA LEU A 66 -3.68 -23.39 -1.85
C LEU A 66 -4.51 -24.68 -1.76
N GLY A 67 -5.45 -24.76 -0.81
CA GLY A 67 -6.31 -25.92 -0.60
C GLY A 67 -7.43 -26.08 -1.64
N LEU A 68 -8.07 -24.99 -2.07
CA LEU A 68 -9.19 -25.03 -3.02
C LEU A 68 -8.97 -25.91 -4.28
N PRO A 69 -7.82 -25.86 -4.98
CA PRO A 69 -7.58 -26.72 -6.16
C PRO A 69 -7.26 -28.18 -5.84
N VAL A 70 -6.91 -28.51 -4.60
CA VAL A 70 -6.60 -29.88 -4.16
C VAL A 70 -7.84 -30.58 -3.61
N LEU A 71 -8.76 -29.82 -3.02
CA LEU A 71 -10.06 -30.32 -2.57
C LEU A 71 -11.06 -30.39 -3.73
N SER A 72 -12.27 -30.91 -3.47
CA SER A 72 -13.40 -30.96 -4.41
C SER A 72 -13.93 -29.59 -4.86
N TRP A 73 -13.31 -28.49 -4.43
CA TRP A 73 -13.67 -27.09 -4.70
C TRP A 73 -13.05 -26.52 -5.98
N HIS A 74 -12.65 -27.36 -6.93
CA HIS A 74 -12.05 -26.95 -8.21
C HIS A 74 -12.87 -25.90 -8.99
N ARG A 75 -14.21 -25.95 -8.94
CA ARG A 75 -15.09 -24.94 -9.58
C ARG A 75 -14.98 -23.57 -8.90
N ALA A 76 -14.93 -23.54 -7.57
CA ALA A 76 -14.72 -22.32 -6.80
C ALA A 76 -13.35 -21.73 -7.08
N PHE A 77 -12.30 -22.56 -7.10
CA PHE A 77 -10.96 -22.12 -7.51
C PHE A 77 -10.95 -21.56 -8.95
N SER A 78 -11.61 -22.25 -9.88
CA SER A 78 -11.72 -21.84 -11.27
C SER A 78 -12.42 -20.48 -11.43
N TRP A 79 -13.45 -20.22 -10.62
CA TRP A 79 -14.14 -18.94 -10.59
C TRP A 79 -13.28 -17.86 -9.92
N LEU A 80 -12.75 -18.14 -8.73
CA LEU A 80 -12.01 -17.19 -7.90
C LEU A 80 -10.75 -16.64 -8.58
N SER A 81 -10.08 -17.45 -9.41
CA SER A 81 -8.91 -17.01 -10.18
C SER A 81 -9.22 -16.73 -11.66
N GLY A 82 -10.50 -16.54 -12.01
CA GLY A 82 -10.95 -16.22 -13.35
C GLY A 82 -10.75 -14.75 -13.75
N LEU A 83 -10.50 -14.50 -15.05
CA LEU A 83 -10.35 -13.15 -15.59
C LEU A 83 -11.57 -12.24 -15.32
N PRO A 84 -12.83 -12.70 -15.43
CA PRO A 84 -13.99 -11.85 -15.17
C PRO A 84 -14.03 -11.27 -13.75
N LEU A 85 -13.69 -12.09 -12.74
CA LEU A 85 -13.63 -11.62 -11.36
C LEU A 85 -12.47 -10.65 -11.15
N SER A 86 -11.29 -10.94 -11.70
CA SER A 86 -10.13 -10.03 -11.61
C SER A 86 -10.41 -8.66 -12.22
N MET A 87 -11.06 -8.61 -13.39
CA MET A 87 -11.48 -7.36 -14.01
C MET A 87 -12.50 -6.62 -13.13
N ALA A 88 -13.51 -7.32 -12.61
CA ALA A 88 -14.52 -6.71 -11.77
C ALA A 88 -13.93 -6.14 -10.46
N THR A 89 -13.06 -6.87 -9.76
CA THR A 89 -12.41 -6.41 -8.53
C THR A 89 -11.48 -5.23 -8.79
N MET A 90 -10.73 -5.27 -9.90
CA MET A 90 -9.85 -4.17 -10.31
C MET A 90 -10.67 -2.91 -10.66
N SER A 91 -11.79 -3.05 -11.37
CA SER A 91 -12.69 -1.93 -11.66
C SER A 91 -13.31 -1.37 -10.37
N GLY A 92 -13.77 -2.21 -9.45
CA GLY A 92 -14.29 -1.76 -8.15
C GLY A 92 -13.26 -0.98 -7.35
N MET A 93 -12.03 -1.50 -7.25
CA MET A 93 -10.93 -0.81 -6.58
C MET A 93 -10.50 0.47 -7.30
N ALA A 94 -10.56 0.52 -8.64
CA ALA A 94 -10.27 1.72 -9.41
C ALA A 94 -11.31 2.83 -9.15
N VAL A 95 -12.60 2.48 -9.05
CA VAL A 95 -13.65 3.44 -8.67
C VAL A 95 -13.41 3.98 -7.26
N LEU A 96 -13.08 3.12 -6.29
CA LEU A 96 -12.75 3.58 -4.94
C LEU A 96 -11.47 4.44 -4.92
N ALA A 97 -10.43 4.07 -5.67
CA ALA A 97 -9.22 4.88 -5.78
C ALA A 97 -9.50 6.26 -6.42
N LEU A 98 -10.42 6.32 -7.38
CA LEU A 98 -10.87 7.59 -7.96
C LEU A 98 -11.58 8.46 -6.92
N ILE A 99 -12.47 7.87 -6.10
CA ILE A 99 -13.14 8.58 -5.00
C ILE A 99 -12.09 9.09 -4.00
N LEU A 100 -11.13 8.24 -3.61
CA LEU A 100 -10.04 8.60 -2.70
C LEU A 100 -9.24 9.83 -3.21
N GLY A 101 -9.03 9.92 -4.53
CA GLY A 101 -8.30 11.03 -5.15
C GLY A 101 -9.14 12.29 -5.43
N LEU A 102 -10.46 12.17 -5.57
CA LEU A 102 -11.36 13.29 -5.89
C LEU A 102 -12.06 13.89 -4.66
N VAL A 103 -12.26 13.10 -3.60
CA VAL A 103 -12.90 13.53 -2.37
C VAL A 103 -11.81 13.92 -1.36
N PRO A 104 -11.85 15.14 -0.79
CA PRO A 104 -10.95 15.54 0.28
C PRO A 104 -11.01 14.53 1.43
N GLN A 105 -9.85 13.98 1.81
CA GLN A 105 -9.76 12.99 2.88
C GLN A 105 -9.49 13.69 4.21
N VAL A 106 -10.24 13.30 5.24
CA VAL A 106 -10.06 13.76 6.61
C VAL A 106 -8.73 13.22 7.14
N PRO A 107 -7.89 14.07 7.77
CA PRO A 107 -6.63 13.62 8.36
C PRO A 107 -6.81 12.46 9.33
N VAL A 108 -5.83 11.55 9.34
CA VAL A 108 -5.83 10.40 10.23
C VAL A 108 -5.75 10.87 11.69
N GLY A 109 -6.86 10.75 12.43
CA GLY A 109 -6.95 11.15 13.84
C GLY A 109 -7.84 12.36 14.10
N ALA A 110 -8.32 13.04 13.06
CA ALA A 110 -9.36 14.05 13.22
C ALA A 110 -10.73 13.38 13.48
N GLU A 111 -11.53 13.99 14.35
CA GLU A 111 -12.91 13.61 14.59
C GLU A 111 -13.83 14.13 13.47
N GLY A 112 -14.97 13.48 13.27
CA GLY A 112 -15.99 13.88 12.31
C GLY A 112 -15.68 13.42 10.88
N TYR A 113 -16.26 12.28 10.50
CA TYR A 113 -16.26 11.78 9.13
C TYR A 113 -17.70 11.49 8.68
N SER A 114 -17.94 11.51 7.38
CA SER A 114 -19.26 11.27 6.81
C SER A 114 -19.75 9.85 7.13
N ALA A 115 -21.07 9.69 7.32
CA ALA A 115 -21.68 8.39 7.59
C ALA A 115 -21.42 7.36 6.46
N LEU A 116 -21.23 7.82 5.21
CA LEU A 116 -20.90 6.96 4.08
C LEU A 116 -19.39 6.66 3.96
N GLY A 117 -18.54 7.42 4.64
CA GLY A 117 -17.09 7.21 4.72
C GLY A 117 -16.31 7.58 3.46
N PHE A 118 -16.85 8.43 2.57
CA PHE A 118 -16.14 8.83 1.34
C PHE A 118 -14.91 9.72 1.59
N ASP A 119 -14.99 10.50 2.65
CA ASP A 119 -13.97 11.39 3.20
C ASP A 119 -12.99 10.67 4.14
N SER A 120 -13.20 9.38 4.43
CA SER A 120 -12.32 8.53 5.22
C SER A 120 -12.20 7.14 4.61
N LEU A 121 -11.98 7.07 3.29
CA LEU A 121 -12.25 5.86 2.51
C LEU A 121 -11.39 4.66 2.90
N LEU A 122 -10.14 4.90 3.32
CA LEU A 122 -9.23 3.82 3.78
C LEU A 122 -9.71 3.15 5.08
N ARG A 123 -10.59 3.81 5.84
CA ARG A 123 -11.24 3.28 7.05
C ARG A 123 -12.66 2.79 6.78
N ALA A 124 -13.15 2.92 5.55
CA ALA A 124 -14.52 2.54 5.21
C ALA A 124 -14.60 1.04 4.90
N TRP A 125 -15.62 0.36 5.42
CA TRP A 125 -15.90 -1.04 5.12
C TRP A 125 -15.97 -1.41 3.62
N PRO A 126 -16.58 -0.62 2.70
CA PRO A 126 -16.54 -0.96 1.26
C PRO A 126 -15.11 -1.06 0.71
N PHE A 127 -14.20 -0.21 1.16
CA PHE A 127 -12.79 -0.29 0.77
C PHE A 127 -12.15 -1.56 1.31
N VAL A 128 -12.30 -1.84 2.61
CA VAL A 128 -11.71 -3.04 3.23
C VAL A 128 -12.23 -4.33 2.61
N LEU A 129 -13.55 -4.45 2.36
CA LEU A 129 -14.13 -5.67 1.79
C LEU A 129 -13.71 -5.88 0.32
N LEU A 130 -13.71 -4.84 -0.50
CA LEU A 130 -13.24 -4.95 -1.89
C LEU A 130 -11.73 -5.20 -1.97
N TYR A 131 -10.96 -4.58 -1.08
CA TYR A 131 -9.54 -4.81 -0.95
C TYR A 131 -9.24 -6.27 -0.59
N LEU A 132 -9.92 -6.81 0.43
CA LEU A 132 -9.82 -8.23 0.82
C LEU A 132 -10.21 -9.16 -0.34
N LEU A 133 -11.32 -8.89 -1.03
CA LEU A 133 -11.75 -9.68 -2.18
C LEU A 133 -10.71 -9.66 -3.31
N MET A 134 -10.12 -8.49 -3.60
CA MET A 134 -9.05 -8.36 -4.59
C MET A 134 -7.80 -9.14 -4.16
N THR A 135 -7.40 -9.08 -2.87
CA THR A 135 -6.26 -9.85 -2.35
C THR A 135 -6.52 -11.36 -2.47
N VAL A 136 -7.71 -11.84 -2.15
CA VAL A 136 -8.09 -13.26 -2.31
C VAL A 136 -8.06 -13.66 -3.79
N ASN A 137 -8.66 -12.86 -4.68
CA ASN A 137 -8.63 -13.09 -6.13
C ASN A 137 -7.19 -13.16 -6.66
N LEU A 138 -6.34 -12.18 -6.33
CA LEU A 138 -4.96 -12.12 -6.78
C LEU A 138 -4.12 -13.29 -6.23
N THR A 139 -4.33 -13.66 -4.97
CA THR A 139 -3.68 -14.84 -4.37
C THR A 139 -4.06 -16.12 -5.13
N ALA A 140 -5.34 -16.32 -5.43
CA ALA A 140 -5.79 -17.46 -6.21
C ALA A 140 -5.22 -17.46 -7.64
N VAL A 141 -5.13 -16.28 -8.29
CA VAL A 141 -4.51 -16.14 -9.62
C VAL A 141 -3.04 -16.54 -9.58
N LEU A 142 -2.31 -16.08 -8.56
CA LEU A 142 -0.91 -16.43 -8.35
C LEU A 142 -0.74 -17.94 -8.15
N VAL A 143 -1.55 -18.56 -7.28
CA VAL A 143 -1.55 -20.02 -7.06
C VAL A 143 -1.84 -20.77 -8.36
N ARG A 144 -2.85 -20.37 -9.14
CA ARG A 144 -3.18 -21.00 -10.43
C ARG A 144 -1.99 -21.00 -11.38
N ARG A 145 -1.27 -19.88 -11.42
CA ARG A 145 -0.14 -19.65 -12.33
C ARG A 145 1.12 -20.37 -11.88
N LEU A 146 1.36 -20.47 -10.57
CA LEU A 146 2.48 -21.23 -10.01
C LEU A 146 2.27 -22.75 -10.12
N ARG A 147 1.03 -23.25 -10.05
CA ARG A 147 0.75 -24.68 -10.28
C ARG A 147 1.01 -25.13 -11.71
N ALA A 148 0.90 -24.23 -12.68
CA ALA A 148 1.20 -24.48 -14.09
C ALA A 148 2.46 -23.69 -14.51
N PHE A 149 3.53 -23.81 -13.72
CA PHE A 149 4.73 -23.01 -13.86
C PHE A 149 5.44 -23.21 -15.20
N LYS A 150 5.84 -22.12 -15.86
CA LYS A 150 6.63 -22.12 -17.09
C LYS A 150 7.70 -21.04 -17.05
N TRP A 151 8.97 -21.40 -17.10
CA TRP A 151 10.10 -20.45 -17.08
C TRP A 151 9.99 -19.33 -18.12
N ALA A 152 9.45 -19.62 -19.30
CA ALA A 152 9.23 -18.62 -20.36
C ALA A 152 8.30 -17.45 -19.93
N SER A 153 7.48 -17.63 -18.89
CA SER A 153 6.54 -16.63 -18.39
C SER A 153 7.06 -15.88 -17.16
N TYR A 154 8.38 -15.85 -16.92
CA TYR A 154 8.99 -15.16 -15.78
C TYR A 154 8.52 -13.71 -15.59
N ALA A 155 8.39 -12.94 -16.68
CA ALA A 155 7.92 -11.56 -16.65
C ALA A 155 6.50 -11.42 -16.07
N PHE A 156 5.63 -12.38 -16.39
CA PHE A 156 4.29 -12.45 -15.82
C PHE A 156 4.34 -12.74 -14.31
N TYR A 157 5.19 -13.69 -13.87
CA TYR A 157 5.32 -14.03 -12.45
C TYR A 157 5.87 -12.86 -11.63
N LEU A 158 6.90 -12.16 -12.13
CA LEU A 158 7.46 -10.98 -11.48
C LEU A 158 6.39 -9.91 -11.26
N ASN A 159 5.58 -9.62 -12.29
CA ASN A 159 4.54 -8.61 -12.17
C ASN A 159 3.43 -9.01 -11.17
N HIS A 160 2.94 -10.25 -11.22
CA HIS A 160 1.84 -10.69 -10.34
C HIS A 160 2.30 -10.92 -8.89
N LEU A 161 3.50 -11.47 -8.69
CA LEU A 161 4.09 -11.60 -7.36
C LEU A 161 4.44 -10.23 -6.78
N GLY A 162 4.99 -9.34 -7.60
CA GLY A 162 5.30 -7.97 -7.21
C GLY A 162 4.05 -7.21 -6.77
N LEU A 163 2.98 -7.28 -7.57
CA LEU A 163 1.69 -6.67 -7.23
C LEU A 163 1.10 -7.28 -5.96
N TRP A 164 1.15 -8.60 -5.81
CA TRP A 164 0.65 -9.30 -4.63
C TRP A 164 1.41 -8.85 -3.37
N LEU A 165 2.74 -8.82 -3.43
CA LEU A 165 3.59 -8.42 -2.31
C LEU A 165 3.39 -6.95 -1.95
N MET A 166 3.32 -6.07 -2.97
CA MET A 166 3.08 -4.64 -2.78
C MET A 166 1.72 -4.38 -2.14
N LEU A 167 0.65 -5.03 -2.64
CA LEU A 167 -0.67 -4.90 -2.04
C LEU A 167 -0.63 -5.40 -0.60
N VAL A 168 -0.27 -6.66 -0.38
CA VAL A 168 -0.26 -7.26 0.97
C VAL A 168 0.55 -6.40 1.95
N ALA A 169 1.77 -6.00 1.60
CA ALA A 169 2.60 -5.19 2.49
C ALA A 169 2.02 -3.80 2.74
N ALA A 170 1.56 -3.10 1.69
CA ALA A 170 1.03 -1.74 1.84
C ALA A 170 -0.34 -1.70 2.53
N GLY A 171 -1.22 -2.67 2.26
CA GLY A 171 -2.58 -2.71 2.80
C GLY A 171 -2.65 -3.36 4.17
N PHE A 172 -2.17 -4.60 4.32
CA PHE A 172 -2.20 -5.30 5.61
C PHE A 172 -1.21 -4.70 6.61
N GLY A 173 -0.10 -4.14 6.13
CA GLY A 173 0.85 -3.40 6.94
C GLY A 173 0.42 -1.99 7.31
N ALA A 174 -0.63 -1.43 6.68
CA ALA A 174 -1.09 -0.07 6.97
C ALA A 174 -1.53 0.09 8.44
N ALA A 175 -2.12 -0.96 9.03
CA ALA A 175 -2.59 -0.93 10.41
C ALA A 175 -1.42 -0.92 11.43
N ASP A 176 -0.26 -1.48 11.05
CA ASP A 176 0.95 -1.56 11.88
C ASP A 176 1.84 -0.33 11.76
N LYS A 177 1.50 0.59 10.86
CA LYS A 177 2.26 1.81 10.65
C LYS A 177 1.98 2.81 11.77
N GLU A 178 3.05 3.30 12.38
CA GLU A 178 2.99 4.35 13.40
C GLU A 178 3.78 5.56 12.95
N ARG A 179 3.32 6.74 13.35
CA ARG A 179 3.93 8.02 13.02
C ARG A 179 3.95 8.90 14.24
N TYR A 180 5.10 9.48 14.52
CA TYR A 180 5.31 10.39 15.64
C TYR A 180 6.09 11.61 15.19
N VAL A 181 5.87 12.74 15.85
CA VAL A 181 6.68 13.94 15.66
C VAL A 181 7.49 14.16 16.93
N MET A 182 8.81 14.25 16.79
CA MET A 182 9.74 14.46 17.89
C MET A 182 10.44 15.81 17.72
N PRO A 183 10.04 16.86 18.47
CA PRO A 183 10.81 18.09 18.56
C PRO A 183 12.07 17.85 19.40
N VAL A 184 13.21 18.35 18.93
CA VAL A 184 14.52 18.20 19.59
C VAL A 184 15.24 19.54 19.55
N THR A 185 15.64 20.02 20.73
CA THR A 185 16.45 21.24 20.87
C THR A 185 17.93 20.90 20.63
N GLU A 186 18.65 21.83 20.02
CA GLU A 186 20.08 21.69 19.78
C GLU A 186 20.84 21.42 21.10
N GLY A 187 21.75 20.46 21.07
CA GLY A 187 22.51 19.98 22.23
C GLY A 187 21.74 19.04 23.16
N THR A 188 20.44 18.80 22.93
CA THR A 188 19.62 17.90 23.77
C THR A 188 19.38 16.55 23.10
N THR A 189 19.01 15.55 23.92
CA THR A 189 18.64 14.22 23.45
C THR A 189 17.20 13.94 23.83
N GLU A 190 16.39 13.53 22.86
CA GLU A 190 14.99 13.20 23.07
C GLU A 190 14.67 11.79 22.59
N TRP A 191 13.79 11.10 23.33
CA TRP A 191 13.24 9.78 23.01
C TRP A 191 11.73 9.71 23.27
N ARG A 192 11.14 10.85 23.66
CA ARG A 192 9.75 10.96 24.08
C ARG A 192 8.94 11.63 22.98
N VAL A 193 7.74 11.12 22.74
CA VAL A 193 6.79 11.67 21.78
C VAL A 193 5.39 11.64 22.39
N TYR A 194 4.50 12.47 21.88
CA TYR A 194 3.08 12.40 22.19
C TYR A 194 2.37 11.57 21.12
N ASP A 195 1.47 10.68 21.54
CA ASP A 195 0.63 9.94 20.62
C ASP A 195 -0.64 10.73 20.26
N LYS A 196 -1.60 10.08 19.58
CA LYS A 196 -2.85 10.73 19.15
C LYS A 196 -3.79 11.10 20.31
N ASN A 197 -3.63 10.47 21.47
CA ASN A 197 -4.42 10.72 22.67
C ASN A 197 -3.71 11.71 23.61
N ASP A 198 -2.61 12.32 23.16
CA ASP A 198 -1.73 13.16 23.95
C ASP A 198 -1.02 12.41 25.10
N ASP A 199 -0.93 11.08 24.98
CA ASP A 199 -0.20 10.25 25.92
C ASP A 199 1.30 10.30 25.62
N LEU A 200 2.11 10.51 26.66
CA LEU A 200 3.57 10.51 26.57
C LEU A 200 4.08 9.07 26.35
N LEU A 201 4.72 8.84 25.22
CA LEU A 201 5.30 7.55 24.83
C LEU A 201 6.83 7.65 24.75
N GLU A 202 7.53 6.65 25.31
CA GLU A 202 8.97 6.49 25.14
C GLU A 202 9.28 5.55 23.98
N LEU A 203 10.01 6.04 22.99
CA LEU A 203 10.40 5.29 21.81
C LEU A 203 11.64 4.41 22.05
N PRO A 204 11.82 3.32 21.30
CA PRO A 204 13.01 2.47 21.35
C PRO A 204 14.24 3.08 20.61
N LEU A 205 14.21 4.39 20.35
CA LEU A 205 15.30 5.16 19.78
C LEU A 205 15.34 6.56 20.40
N ALA A 206 16.52 7.16 20.47
CA ALA A 206 16.71 8.54 20.89
C ALA A 206 17.45 9.33 19.80
N ILE A 207 17.18 10.64 19.71
CA ILE A 207 17.82 11.55 18.75
C ILE A 207 18.44 12.70 19.52
N THR A 208 19.74 12.92 19.32
CA THR A 208 20.41 14.16 19.71
C THR A 208 20.50 15.07 18.50
N LEU A 209 20.08 16.32 18.63
CA LEU A 209 20.34 17.35 17.62
C LEU A 209 21.70 18.00 17.92
N ILE A 210 22.65 17.84 17.01
CA ILE A 210 23.99 18.44 17.15
C ILE A 210 24.00 19.86 16.62
N ASP A 211 23.46 20.06 15.41
CA ASP A 211 23.49 21.34 14.71
C ASP A 211 22.35 21.39 13.69
N PHE A 212 21.79 22.57 13.46
CA PHE A 212 20.80 22.82 12.42
C PHE A 212 21.37 23.82 11.41
N ARG A 213 21.35 23.44 10.13
CA ARG A 213 21.89 24.26 9.05
C ARG A 213 20.80 24.61 8.05
N MET A 214 20.75 25.88 7.66
CA MET A 214 19.84 26.38 6.64
C MET A 214 20.55 27.26 5.62
N GLU A 215 20.36 26.93 4.35
CA GLU A 215 20.59 27.85 3.25
C GLU A 215 19.28 28.54 2.87
N THR A 216 19.35 29.85 2.63
CA THR A 216 18.20 30.64 2.18
C THR A 216 18.48 31.25 0.81
N TYR A 217 17.43 31.46 0.02
CA TYR A 217 17.52 32.31 -1.16
C TYR A 217 17.80 33.77 -0.74
N PRO A 218 18.38 34.59 -1.64
CA PRO A 218 18.46 36.02 -1.42
C PRO A 218 17.06 36.60 -1.15
N ALA A 219 16.94 37.44 -0.12
CA ALA A 219 15.66 38.06 0.20
C ALA A 219 15.15 38.89 -1.00
N GLN A 220 13.91 38.66 -1.38
CA GLN A 220 13.21 39.53 -2.32
C GLN A 220 12.69 40.75 -1.57
N PHE A 221 12.60 41.90 -2.25
CA PHE A 221 12.29 43.17 -1.60
C PHE A 221 10.98 43.10 -0.79
N GLY A 222 11.08 43.30 0.53
CA GLY A 222 9.94 43.28 1.45
C GLY A 222 9.46 41.91 1.93
N MET A 223 10.16 40.81 1.58
CA MET A 223 9.82 39.45 2.01
C MET A 223 10.94 38.80 2.83
N PRO A 224 10.63 37.98 3.85
CA PRO A 224 11.63 37.19 4.55
C PRO A 224 12.30 36.20 3.58
N PRO A 225 13.59 35.88 3.79
CA PRO A 225 14.31 34.97 2.90
C PRO A 225 13.72 33.55 2.97
N GLU A 226 13.40 32.99 1.81
CA GLU A 226 12.83 31.64 1.71
C GLU A 226 13.92 30.56 1.94
N PRO A 227 13.62 29.48 2.69
CA PRO A 227 14.55 28.38 2.88
C PRO A 227 14.76 27.67 1.54
N LYS A 228 16.03 27.62 1.10
CA LYS A 228 16.46 26.84 -0.08
C LYS A 228 16.70 25.38 0.30
N PHE A 229 17.31 25.17 1.45
CA PHE A 229 17.69 23.86 1.94
C PHE A 229 17.88 23.96 3.45
N PHE A 230 17.47 22.93 4.19
CA PHE A 230 17.83 22.79 5.58
C PHE A 230 18.11 21.33 5.92
N GLU A 231 19.05 21.13 6.82
CA GLU A 231 19.47 19.84 7.33
C GLU A 231 19.77 19.92 8.81
N SER A 232 19.59 18.81 9.50
CA SER A 232 19.98 18.63 10.89
C SER A 232 21.07 17.59 10.98
N GLU A 233 22.17 17.92 11.64
CA GLU A 233 23.17 16.96 12.07
C GLU A 233 22.66 16.29 13.35
N VAL A 234 22.47 14.97 13.31
CA VAL A 234 21.87 14.22 14.41
C VAL A 234 22.70 13.00 14.79
N VAL A 235 22.59 12.62 16.05
CA VAL A 235 23.05 11.33 16.54
C VAL A 235 21.84 10.50 16.94
N VAL A 236 21.65 9.36 16.26
CA VAL A 236 20.58 8.41 16.61
C VAL A 236 21.15 7.31 17.48
N TYR A 237 20.49 7.06 18.61
CA TYR A 237 20.77 5.97 19.53
C TYR A 237 19.68 4.92 19.42
N THR A 238 20.05 3.66 19.33
CA THR A 238 19.12 2.52 19.39
C THR A 238 19.30 1.74 20.70
N ARG A 239 18.30 0.95 21.08
CA ARG A 239 18.42 0.02 22.22
C ARG A 239 19.56 -0.99 22.07
N ASP A 240 19.99 -1.27 20.85
CA ASP A 240 21.12 -2.17 20.56
C ASP A 240 22.48 -1.43 20.62
N GLU A 241 22.55 -0.33 21.37
CA GLU A 241 23.74 0.52 21.60
C GLU A 241 24.42 1.05 20.33
N GLN A 242 23.70 1.12 19.20
CA GLN A 242 24.24 1.72 17.99
C GLN A 242 24.15 3.24 18.08
N ARG A 243 25.29 3.91 17.93
CA ARG A 243 25.41 5.36 17.79
C ARG A 243 25.65 5.71 16.33
N LEU A 244 24.66 6.33 15.68
CA LEU A 244 24.69 6.66 14.26
C LEU A 244 24.65 8.17 14.05
N GLU A 245 25.80 8.77 13.73
CA GLU A 245 25.89 10.18 13.34
C GLU A 245 25.49 10.33 11.88
N ARG A 246 24.47 11.15 11.59
CA ARG A 246 23.90 11.33 10.25
C ARG A 246 23.40 12.75 10.04
N PHE A 247 23.33 13.16 8.77
CA PHE A 247 22.56 14.33 8.37
C PHE A 247 21.16 13.89 7.94
N VAL A 248 20.14 14.61 8.41
CA VAL A 248 18.76 14.44 7.96
C VAL A 248 18.34 15.73 7.28
N SER A 249 17.92 15.64 6.01
CA SER A 249 17.47 16.80 5.23
C SER A 249 16.10 16.54 4.60
N VAL A 250 15.48 17.60 4.08
CA VAL A 250 14.07 17.62 3.60
C VAL A 250 13.71 16.47 2.63
N ASN A 251 14.68 15.90 1.91
CA ASN A 251 14.47 14.81 0.97
C ASN A 251 15.41 13.61 1.16
N ALA A 252 16.19 13.57 2.25
CA ALA A 252 17.09 12.48 2.56
C ALA A 252 16.79 11.93 3.97
N PRO A 253 15.72 11.13 4.12
CA PRO A 253 15.41 10.50 5.39
C PRO A 253 16.43 9.41 5.72
N ILE A 254 16.68 9.20 7.00
CA ILE A 254 17.56 8.14 7.48
C ILE A 254 16.74 6.94 7.95
N ARG A 255 17.26 5.74 7.69
CA ARG A 255 16.63 4.49 8.11
C ARG A 255 17.42 3.86 9.25
N VAL A 256 16.73 3.55 10.35
CA VAL A 256 17.30 2.87 11.52
C VAL A 256 16.38 1.70 11.88
N GLY A 257 16.78 0.49 11.47
CA GLY A 257 15.93 -0.71 11.59
C GLY A 257 14.63 -0.59 10.78
N ALA A 258 13.50 -0.59 11.50
CA ALA A 258 12.15 -0.40 10.94
C ALA A 258 11.62 1.05 11.06
N TRP A 259 12.47 1.97 11.51
CA TRP A 259 12.17 3.40 11.59
C TRP A 259 12.74 4.16 10.40
N MET A 260 11.93 5.05 9.85
CA MET A 260 12.34 6.10 8.92
C MET A 260 12.22 7.44 9.65
N ILE A 261 13.27 8.24 9.60
CA ILE A 261 13.36 9.53 10.28
C ILE A 261 13.45 10.60 9.20
N TYR A 262 12.43 11.44 9.12
CA TYR A 262 12.34 12.55 8.18
C TYR A 262 12.58 13.86 8.89
N GLN A 263 13.22 14.80 8.20
CA GLN A 263 13.19 16.20 8.62
C GLN A 263 11.75 16.69 8.42
N TYR A 264 11.07 17.04 9.52
CA TYR A 264 9.67 17.45 9.47
C TYR A 264 9.52 18.98 9.51
N GLY A 265 10.24 19.62 10.42
CA GLY A 265 10.15 21.07 10.59
C GLY A 265 11.29 21.61 11.44
N TYR A 266 11.22 22.90 11.74
CA TYR A 266 12.17 23.65 12.54
C TYR A 266 11.50 24.91 13.11
N GLU A 267 12.23 25.64 13.96
CA GLU A 267 11.80 26.94 14.50
C GLU A 267 11.73 28.02 13.40
N ALA A 268 10.63 28.03 12.64
CA ALA A 268 10.46 28.89 11.46
C ALA A 268 10.74 30.38 11.72
N ASP A 269 10.31 30.89 12.88
CA ASP A 269 10.43 32.29 13.26
C ASP A 269 11.89 32.77 13.42
N LYS A 270 12.81 31.84 13.74
CA LYS A 270 14.25 32.15 13.89
C LYS A 270 15.07 31.86 12.64
N GLY A 271 14.51 31.16 11.65
CA GLY A 271 15.18 30.88 10.39
C GLY A 271 16.52 30.18 10.59
N LYS A 272 17.63 30.84 10.24
CA LYS A 272 19.00 30.32 10.41
C LYS A 272 19.44 30.17 11.86
N ASP A 273 18.82 30.91 12.77
CA ASP A 273 19.11 30.89 14.20
C ASP A 273 18.17 29.92 14.95
N ALA A 274 17.55 28.97 14.24
CA ALA A 274 16.64 28.00 14.83
C ALA A 274 17.38 27.11 15.84
N THR A 275 16.82 27.03 17.04
CA THR A 275 17.43 26.29 18.16
C THR A 275 16.82 24.90 18.37
N TRP A 276 15.86 24.53 17.54
CA TRP A 276 15.24 23.21 17.54
C TRP A 276 14.76 22.79 16.15
N SER A 277 14.78 21.48 15.93
CA SER A 277 14.23 20.79 14.75
C SER A 277 13.18 19.78 15.19
N SER A 278 12.21 19.50 14.33
CA SER A 278 11.29 18.37 14.52
C SER A 278 11.54 17.28 13.48
N PHE A 279 11.45 16.05 13.95
CA PHE A 279 11.61 14.87 13.12
C PHE A 279 10.32 14.06 13.08
N GLU A 280 9.88 13.67 11.88
CA GLU A 280 8.79 12.70 11.72
C GLU A 280 9.40 11.31 11.74
N LEU A 281 8.98 10.52 12.72
CA LEU A 281 9.41 9.14 12.96
C LEU A 281 8.32 8.21 12.46
N VAL A 282 8.59 7.51 11.36
CA VAL A 282 7.66 6.56 10.76
C VAL A 282 8.15 5.14 11.04
N TYR A 283 7.38 4.40 11.82
CA TYR A 283 7.60 2.97 12.03
C TYR A 283 6.84 2.15 10.99
N ASP A 284 7.55 1.36 10.18
CA ASP A 284 6.94 0.48 9.19
C ASP A 284 7.78 -0.79 8.97
N ARG A 285 7.37 -1.91 9.57
CA ARG A 285 7.99 -3.23 9.37
C ARG A 285 7.74 -3.80 7.97
N TRP A 286 6.69 -3.33 7.28
CA TRP A 286 6.23 -3.86 6.01
C TRP A 286 6.84 -3.12 4.81
N ALA A 287 7.41 -1.93 5.02
CA ALA A 287 8.06 -1.13 3.99
C ALA A 287 9.02 -1.93 3.08
N PRO A 288 9.89 -2.83 3.57
CA PRO A 288 10.73 -3.66 2.72
C PRO A 288 9.94 -4.54 1.73
N GLY A 289 8.80 -5.08 2.17
CA GLY A 289 7.90 -5.86 1.32
C GLY A 289 7.30 -5.00 0.22
N THR A 290 6.84 -3.79 0.56
CA THR A 290 6.31 -2.82 -0.42
C THR A 290 7.35 -2.47 -1.48
N TYR A 291 8.59 -2.15 -1.08
CA TYR A 291 9.66 -1.81 -2.02
C TYR A 291 10.08 -3.00 -2.88
N LEU A 292 10.19 -4.21 -2.31
CA LEU A 292 10.47 -5.41 -3.08
C LEU A 292 9.37 -5.66 -4.12
N GLY A 293 8.10 -5.50 -3.73
CA GLY A 293 6.96 -5.62 -4.63
C GLY A 293 7.03 -4.63 -5.80
N LEU A 294 7.35 -3.37 -5.51
CA LEU A 294 7.55 -2.33 -6.52
C LEU A 294 8.67 -2.69 -7.50
N VAL A 295 9.83 -3.12 -7.00
CA VAL A 295 10.97 -3.53 -7.84
C VAL A 295 10.59 -4.70 -8.75
N LEU A 296 9.88 -5.71 -8.21
CA LEU A 296 9.41 -6.84 -9.00
C LEU A 296 8.42 -6.43 -10.10
N CYS A 297 7.51 -5.49 -9.81
CA CYS A 297 6.60 -4.93 -10.81
C CYS A 297 7.37 -4.22 -11.93
N VAL A 298 8.33 -3.35 -11.59
CA VAL A 298 9.15 -2.62 -12.56
C VAL A 298 9.96 -3.59 -13.43
N LEU A 299 10.65 -4.55 -12.82
CA LEU A 299 11.39 -5.57 -13.56
C LEU A 299 10.47 -6.41 -14.46
N GLY A 300 9.31 -6.81 -13.95
CA GLY A 300 8.29 -7.53 -14.72
C GLY A 300 7.82 -6.74 -15.95
N ALA A 301 7.50 -5.46 -15.77
CA ALA A 301 7.08 -4.57 -16.85
C ALA A 301 8.18 -4.37 -17.91
N LEU A 302 9.43 -4.12 -17.49
CA LEU A 302 10.57 -4.01 -18.40
C LEU A 302 10.78 -5.29 -19.22
N CYS A 303 10.65 -6.46 -18.57
CA CYS A 303 10.76 -7.75 -19.25
C CYS A 303 9.65 -7.96 -20.28
N LEU A 304 8.40 -7.58 -19.97
CA LEU A 304 7.27 -7.66 -20.91
C LEU A 304 7.48 -6.75 -22.13
N LEU A 305 7.94 -5.51 -21.92
CA LEU A 305 8.26 -4.58 -23.01
C LEU A 305 9.38 -5.12 -23.92
N TRP A 306 10.42 -5.70 -23.31
CA TRP A 306 11.53 -6.29 -24.05
C TRP A 306 11.11 -7.54 -24.86
N GLN A 307 10.25 -8.39 -24.30
CA GLN A 307 9.71 -9.54 -25.04
C GLN A 307 8.83 -9.09 -26.20
N GLY A 308 7.96 -8.09 -25.97
CA GLY A 308 7.10 -7.54 -27.01
C GLY A 308 7.88 -6.93 -28.18
N SER A 309 8.98 -6.21 -27.90
CA SER A 309 9.83 -5.62 -28.94
C SER A 309 10.57 -6.67 -29.78
N LYS A 310 11.03 -7.77 -29.17
CA LYS A 310 11.61 -8.90 -29.91
C LYS A 310 10.61 -9.55 -30.85
N THR A 311 9.39 -9.81 -30.37
CA THR A 311 8.33 -10.40 -31.21
C THR A 311 7.94 -9.48 -32.37
N ALA A 312 7.85 -8.17 -32.13
CA ALA A 312 7.57 -7.20 -33.18
C ALA A 312 8.69 -7.14 -34.24
N LYS A 313 9.97 -7.21 -33.82
CA LYS A 313 11.11 -7.22 -34.74
C LYS A 313 11.17 -8.48 -35.60
N SER A 314 10.88 -9.65 -35.03
CA SER A 314 10.82 -10.92 -35.76
C SER A 314 9.72 -10.92 -36.83
N ARG A 315 8.50 -10.47 -36.50
CA ARG A 315 7.40 -10.36 -37.48
C ARG A 315 7.70 -9.39 -38.63
N ARG A 316 8.44 -8.31 -38.35
CA ARG A 316 8.82 -7.34 -39.38
C ARG A 316 9.85 -7.92 -40.36
N HIS A 317 10.77 -8.76 -39.90
CA HIS A 317 11.71 -9.46 -40.77
C HIS A 317 10.97 -10.48 -41.67
N GLU A 318 10.04 -11.27 -41.11
CA GLU A 318 9.24 -12.23 -41.88
C GLU A 318 8.31 -11.58 -42.93
N SER A 319 7.92 -10.31 -42.76
CA SER A 319 7.08 -9.60 -43.72
C SER A 319 7.84 -8.92 -44.88
N VAL A 320 9.17 -8.88 -44.80
CA VAL A 320 10.05 -8.21 -45.78
C VAL A 320 10.75 -9.24 -46.68
N GLU A 321 10.76 -10.51 -46.29
CA GLU A 321 11.14 -11.67 -47.12
C GLU A 321 9.92 -12.24 -47.88
#